data_AF-A0A3P1VBR4-F1
#
_entry.id   AF-A0A3P1VBR4-F1
#
_cell.length_a   1.000
_cell.length_b   1.000
_cell.length_c   1.000
_cell.angle_alpha   90.00
_cell.angle_beta   90.00
_cell.angle_gamma   90.00
#
_symmetry.space_group_name_H-M   'P 1'
#
loop_
_entity.id
_entity.type
_entity.pdbx_description
1 polymer ?
#
loop_
_entity_poly.entity_id
_entity_poly.type
_entity_poly.pdbx_seq_one_letter_code
_entity_poly.pdbx_strand_id
1 'polypeptide(L)'
;MVAEVITVPLPIAETAGPRSAERARTGRLGEDLAAAYLTDIGWQVLDRNWRPGSGLRGELDLIALETSPHGARPSLVVVEVKTRRCLRQGPPAAAVDGRKLARLRALAAAWAAAHQVAHSGLRIDVISVLLPQAGPAQLRHHRGVGL
;
A
#
# COMPACT_ATOMS: atom_id res chain seq x y z
N MET A 1 18.24 1.69 -0.89
CA MET A 1 17.40 1.20 0.21
C MET A 1 17.01 -0.24 -0.07
N VAL A 2 17.52 -1.18 0.73
CA VAL A 2 17.11 -2.59 0.66
C VAL A 2 15.91 -2.77 1.59
N ALA A 3 14.72 -2.94 1.02
CA ALA A 3 13.56 -3.34 1.79
C ALA A 3 13.73 -4.82 2.18
N GLU A 4 13.63 -5.10 3.47
CA GLU A 4 13.62 -6.46 4.00
C GLU A 4 12.46 -7.27 3.39
N VAL A 5 12.68 -8.55 3.13
CA VAL A 5 11.64 -9.46 2.63
C VAL A 5 10.96 -10.10 3.82
N ILE A 6 9.69 -9.77 4.02
CA ILE A 6 8.89 -10.36 5.08
C ILE A 6 8.03 -11.46 4.48
N THR A 7 8.02 -12.60 5.17
CA THR A 7 7.25 -13.76 4.76
C THR A 7 5.88 -13.72 5.42
N VAL A 8 4.81 -13.74 4.62
CA VAL A 8 3.43 -13.66 5.13
C VAL A 8 2.65 -14.92 4.71
N PRO A 9 1.94 -15.60 5.63
CA PRO A 9 1.13 -16.76 5.28
C PRO A 9 -0.05 -16.36 4.37
N LEU A 10 -0.39 -17.24 3.42
CA LEU A 10 -1.53 -17.04 2.52
C LEU A 10 -2.83 -17.57 3.15
N PRO A 11 -3.97 -16.87 3.01
CA PRO A 11 -5.26 -17.47 3.27
C PRO A 11 -5.55 -18.60 2.29
N ILE A 12 -6.29 -19.61 2.74
CA ILE A 12 -6.63 -20.81 1.95
C ILE A 12 -7.43 -20.39 0.70
N ALA A 13 -7.02 -20.86 -0.48
CA ALA A 13 -7.58 -20.41 -1.75
C ALA A 13 -8.96 -21.05 -2.05
N GLU A 14 -9.93 -20.22 -2.48
CA GLU A 14 -11.15 -20.68 -3.14
C GLU A 14 -11.01 -20.69 -4.67
N THR A 15 -11.85 -21.49 -5.34
CA THR A 15 -11.81 -21.86 -6.76
C THR A 15 -11.76 -20.68 -7.76
N ALA A 16 -11.09 -20.91 -8.89
CA ALA A 16 -10.78 -19.90 -9.89
C ALA A 16 -12.02 -19.41 -10.68
N GLY A 17 -12.18 -18.09 -10.76
CA GLY A 17 -13.17 -17.40 -11.60
C GLY A 17 -12.56 -16.74 -12.85
N PRO A 18 -13.32 -15.94 -13.62
CA PRO A 18 -12.83 -15.29 -14.84
C PRO A 18 -11.62 -14.38 -14.59
N ARG A 19 -10.71 -14.26 -15.58
CA ARG A 19 -9.39 -13.56 -15.46
C ARG A 19 -9.44 -12.15 -14.88
N SER A 20 -10.52 -11.38 -15.11
CA SER A 20 -10.71 -10.04 -14.54
C SER A 20 -11.03 -10.10 -13.04
N ALA A 21 -11.93 -10.99 -12.64
CA ALA A 21 -12.26 -11.25 -11.23
C ALA A 21 -11.04 -11.81 -10.49
N GLU A 22 -10.24 -12.63 -11.15
CA GLU A 22 -9.01 -13.19 -10.61
C GLU A 22 -7.93 -12.12 -10.34
N ARG A 23 -7.75 -11.15 -11.26
CA ARG A 23 -6.86 -10.01 -11.04
C ARG A 23 -7.33 -9.13 -9.89
N ALA A 24 -8.63 -8.83 -9.83
CA ALA A 24 -9.21 -8.04 -8.75
C ALA A 24 -9.07 -8.74 -7.39
N ARG A 25 -9.29 -10.07 -7.33
CA ARG A 25 -9.03 -10.88 -6.13
C ARG A 25 -7.55 -10.84 -5.72
N THR A 26 -6.65 -10.93 -6.69
CA THR A 26 -5.20 -10.86 -6.44
C THR A 26 -4.79 -9.49 -5.89
N GLY A 27 -5.34 -8.40 -6.44
CA GLY A 27 -5.13 -7.04 -5.93
C GLY A 27 -5.56 -6.92 -4.47
N ARG A 28 -6.82 -7.28 -4.18
CA ARG A 28 -7.38 -7.27 -2.82
C ARG A 28 -6.56 -8.08 -1.82
N LEU A 29 -6.16 -9.29 -2.20
CA LEU A 29 -5.32 -10.12 -1.33
C LEU A 29 -3.99 -9.43 -0.99
N GLY A 30 -3.36 -8.75 -1.94
CA GLY A 30 -2.14 -7.99 -1.63
C GLY A 30 -2.39 -6.79 -0.73
N GLU A 31 -3.51 -6.08 -0.89
CA GLU A 31 -3.91 -5.00 0.01
C GLU A 31 -4.21 -5.50 1.42
N ASP A 32 -4.87 -6.66 1.55
CA ASP A 32 -5.14 -7.31 2.84
C ASP A 32 -3.83 -7.67 3.55
N LEU A 33 -2.89 -8.30 2.84
CA LEU A 33 -1.57 -8.64 3.38
C LEU A 33 -0.76 -7.39 3.77
N ALA A 34 -0.84 -6.33 2.96
CA ALA A 34 -0.18 -5.07 3.26
C ALA A 34 -0.78 -4.39 4.51
N ALA A 35 -2.11 -4.35 4.62
CA ALA A 35 -2.80 -3.78 5.78
C ALA A 35 -2.51 -4.58 7.06
N ALA A 36 -2.51 -5.91 6.97
CA ALA A 36 -2.14 -6.79 8.08
C ALA A 36 -0.70 -6.52 8.53
N TYR A 37 0.26 -6.51 7.60
CA TYR A 37 1.65 -6.19 7.89
C TYR A 37 1.82 -4.82 8.58
N LEU A 38 1.16 -3.76 8.07
CA LEU A 38 1.22 -2.44 8.69
C LEU A 38 0.68 -2.46 10.12
N THR A 39 -0.43 -3.17 10.35
CA THR A 39 -1.01 -3.33 11.69
C THR A 39 -0.06 -4.10 12.62
N ASP A 40 0.57 -5.16 12.14
CA ASP A 40 1.49 -6.00 12.91
C ASP A 40 2.75 -5.23 13.36
N ILE A 41 3.22 -4.27 12.56
CA ILE A 41 4.32 -3.36 12.95
C ILE A 41 3.85 -2.15 13.77
N GLY A 42 2.60 -2.15 14.24
CA GLY A 42 2.05 -1.13 15.14
C GLY A 42 1.55 0.14 14.47
N TRP A 43 1.32 0.12 13.15
CA TRP A 43 0.69 1.24 12.45
C TRP A 43 -0.82 1.12 12.51
N GLN A 44 -1.50 2.26 12.45
CA GLN A 44 -2.96 2.30 12.38
C GLN A 44 -3.40 2.48 10.92
N VAL A 45 -4.04 1.48 10.33
CA VAL A 45 -4.69 1.63 9.02
C VAL A 45 -5.98 2.43 9.19
N LEU A 46 -6.07 3.59 8.55
CA LEU A 46 -7.20 4.51 8.64
C LEU A 46 -8.22 4.29 7.53
N ASP A 47 -7.76 3.98 6.32
CA ASP A 47 -8.64 3.84 5.17
C ASP A 47 -8.05 2.90 4.12
N ARG A 48 -8.92 2.34 3.28
CA ARG A 48 -8.57 1.38 2.22
C ARG A 48 -9.37 1.68 0.96
N ASN A 49 -8.73 1.59 -0.21
CA ASN A 49 -9.37 1.82 -1.51
C ASN A 49 -10.11 3.16 -1.58
N TRP A 50 -9.58 4.19 -0.93
CA TRP A 50 -10.26 5.48 -0.83
C TRP A 50 -10.32 6.17 -2.18
N ARG A 51 -11.48 6.75 -2.50
CA ARG A 51 -11.69 7.58 -3.69
C ARG A 51 -12.24 8.94 -3.28
N PRO A 52 -11.76 10.04 -3.89
CA PRO A 52 -12.36 11.35 -3.70
C PRO A 52 -13.79 11.40 -4.26
N GLY A 53 -14.67 12.18 -3.62
CA GLY A 53 -16.07 12.30 -4.04
C GLY A 53 -16.27 12.93 -5.42
N SER A 54 -15.66 14.10 -5.68
CA SER A 54 -15.77 14.78 -6.98
C SER A 54 -14.54 15.65 -7.29
N GLY A 55 -14.26 15.88 -8.59
CA GLY A 55 -13.23 16.80 -9.07
C GLY A 55 -11.83 16.19 -9.22
N LEU A 56 -11.38 15.42 -8.22
CA LEU A 56 -10.11 14.69 -8.30
C LEU A 56 -10.35 13.25 -8.77
N ARG A 57 -9.49 12.72 -9.65
CA ARG A 57 -9.59 11.34 -10.14
C ARG A 57 -8.44 10.50 -9.60
N GLY A 58 -8.78 9.32 -9.09
CA GLY A 58 -7.81 8.32 -8.64
C GLY A 58 -8.29 7.57 -7.41
N GLU A 59 -7.38 6.83 -6.82
CA GLU A 59 -7.61 6.05 -5.61
C GLU A 59 -6.33 6.03 -4.76
N LEU A 60 -6.50 5.86 -3.46
CA LEU A 60 -5.44 5.55 -2.51
C LEU A 60 -5.67 4.14 -1.99
N ASP A 61 -4.71 3.23 -2.21
CA ASP A 61 -4.86 1.82 -1.85
C ASP A 61 -4.99 1.66 -0.33
N LEU A 62 -4.05 2.24 0.42
CA LEU A 62 -4.06 2.28 1.89
C LEU A 62 -3.63 3.65 2.42
N ILE A 63 -4.20 4.02 3.55
CA ILE A 63 -3.85 5.23 4.30
C ILE A 63 -3.65 4.81 5.75
N ALA A 64 -2.49 5.15 6.33
CA ALA A 64 -2.12 4.71 7.66
C ALA A 64 -1.42 5.81 8.46
N LEU A 65 -1.45 5.68 9.79
CA LEU A 65 -0.60 6.43 10.70
C LEU A 65 0.54 5.57 11.19
N GLU A 66 1.75 6.05 10.98
CA GLU A 66 2.92 5.55 11.68
C GLU A 66 3.06 6.30 12.99
N THR A 67 2.87 5.59 14.09
CA THR A 67 3.09 6.11 15.45
C THR A 67 4.57 6.45 15.63
N SER A 68 4.84 7.64 16.14
CA SER A 68 6.19 8.07 16.45
C SER A 68 6.49 7.86 17.94
N PRO A 69 7.71 7.42 18.32
CA PRO A 69 8.10 7.33 19.72
C PRO A 69 8.05 8.70 20.42
N HIS A 70 8.01 8.68 21.75
CA HIS A 70 8.22 9.87 22.60
C HIS A 70 7.20 11.02 22.41
N GLY A 71 5.95 10.70 22.05
CA GLY A 71 4.86 11.69 22.01
C GLY A 71 4.91 12.63 20.81
N ALA A 72 5.79 12.39 19.84
CA ALA A 72 5.74 13.10 18.56
C ALA A 72 4.48 12.72 17.78
N ARG A 73 3.95 13.68 17.01
CA ARG A 73 2.77 13.44 16.16
C ARG A 73 3.07 12.36 15.12
N PRO A 74 2.11 11.45 14.85
CA PRO A 74 2.31 10.38 13.89
C PRO A 74 2.51 10.92 12.47
N SER A 75 3.18 10.13 11.63
CA SER A 75 3.26 10.43 10.19
C SER A 75 2.03 9.89 9.49
N LEU A 76 1.38 10.71 8.64
CA LEU A 76 0.35 10.22 7.73
C LEU A 76 1.01 9.62 6.50
N VAL A 77 0.72 8.37 6.22
CA VAL A 77 1.38 7.59 5.17
C VAL A 77 0.33 7.09 4.19
N VAL A 78 0.49 7.48 2.93
CA VAL A 78 -0.20 6.83 1.82
C VAL A 78 0.66 5.68 1.34
N VAL A 79 0.07 4.49 1.23
CA VAL A 79 0.78 3.30 0.79
C VAL A 79 0.14 2.77 -0.49
N GLU A 80 0.91 2.81 -1.56
CA GLU A 80 0.56 2.15 -2.82
C GLU A 80 0.96 0.67 -2.74
N VAL A 81 0.03 -0.23 -3.09
CA VAL A 81 0.24 -1.68 -3.03
C VAL A 81 0.42 -2.24 -4.44
N LYS A 82 1.45 -3.06 -4.61
CA LYS A 82 1.78 -3.71 -5.88
C LYS A 82 1.84 -5.21 -5.75
N THR A 83 0.79 -5.87 -6.19
CA THR A 83 0.70 -7.34 -6.14
C THR A 83 1.12 -7.99 -7.44
N ARG A 84 1.98 -9.00 -7.37
CA ARG A 84 2.43 -9.81 -8.52
C ARG A 84 2.42 -11.29 -8.17
N ARG A 85 2.29 -12.14 -9.19
CA ARG A 85 2.36 -13.61 -9.04
C ARG A 85 3.70 -14.22 -9.47
N CYS A 86 4.50 -13.49 -10.23
CA CYS A 86 5.81 -13.93 -10.68
C CYS A 86 6.75 -12.73 -10.90
N LEU A 87 8.05 -12.99 -10.85
CA LEU A 87 9.12 -12.01 -11.05
C LEU A 87 9.49 -11.78 -12.53
N ARG A 88 8.75 -12.38 -13.48
CA ARG A 88 9.07 -12.37 -14.92
C ARG A 88 9.09 -10.96 -15.55
N GLN A 89 8.60 -9.95 -14.83
CA GLN A 89 8.61 -8.54 -15.22
C GLN A 89 9.76 -7.73 -14.57
N GLY A 90 10.82 -8.40 -14.09
CA GLY A 90 11.90 -7.78 -13.31
C GLY A 90 11.44 -7.32 -11.93
N PRO A 91 12.38 -6.97 -11.02
CA PRO A 91 12.01 -6.27 -9.80
C PRO A 91 11.25 -4.99 -10.22
N PRO A 92 10.10 -4.66 -9.60
CA PRO A 92 9.61 -3.30 -9.69
C PRO A 92 10.68 -2.42 -9.06
N ALA A 93 11.57 -1.87 -9.88
CA ALA A 93 12.28 -0.67 -9.51
C ALA A 93 11.21 0.29 -9.01
N ALA A 94 11.42 0.82 -7.82
CA ALA A 94 10.49 1.64 -7.04
C ALA A 94 10.20 3.01 -7.70
N ALA A 95 10.01 3.04 -9.02
CA ALA A 95 9.71 4.20 -9.80
C ALA A 95 8.20 4.38 -9.84
N VAL A 96 7.67 5.02 -8.80
CA VAL A 96 6.49 5.86 -8.98
C VAL A 96 6.96 7.03 -9.83
N ASP A 97 6.53 7.11 -11.08
CA ASP A 97 6.90 8.24 -11.94
C ASP A 97 6.37 9.56 -11.38
N GLY A 98 6.93 10.70 -11.82
CA GLY A 98 6.57 12.01 -11.29
C GLY A 98 5.08 12.36 -11.43
N ARG A 99 4.40 11.87 -12.48
CA ARG A 99 2.97 12.11 -12.70
C ARG A 99 2.14 11.34 -11.68
N LYS A 100 2.50 10.08 -11.41
CA LYS A 100 1.86 9.26 -10.39
C LYS A 100 2.10 9.84 -9.00
N LEU A 101 3.32 10.29 -8.70
CA LEU A 101 3.65 10.90 -7.43
C LEU A 101 2.85 12.18 -7.17
N ALA A 102 2.74 13.07 -8.17
CA ALA A 102 1.93 14.28 -8.08
C ALA A 102 0.46 13.96 -7.82
N ARG A 103 -0.09 12.95 -8.49
CA ARG A 103 -1.47 12.50 -8.27
C ARG A 103 -1.67 11.96 -6.85
N LEU A 104 -0.77 11.11 -6.37
CA LEU A 104 -0.84 10.56 -5.01
C LEU A 104 -0.77 11.67 -3.97
N ARG A 105 0.09 12.68 -4.14
CA ARG A 105 0.15 13.85 -3.27
C ARG A 105 -1.17 14.63 -3.25
N ALA A 106 -1.79 14.86 -4.41
CA ALA A 106 -3.07 15.55 -4.50
C ALA A 106 -4.19 14.77 -3.80
N LEU A 107 -4.24 13.45 -4.00
CA LEU A 107 -5.22 12.57 -3.33
C LEU A 107 -5.02 12.54 -1.83
N ALA A 108 -3.77 12.46 -1.38
CA ALA A 108 -3.43 12.42 0.04
C ALA A 108 -3.81 13.73 0.75
N ALA A 109 -3.59 14.88 0.10
CA ALA A 109 -4.03 16.18 0.61
C ALA A 109 -5.56 16.28 0.69
N ALA A 110 -6.28 15.79 -0.34
CA ALA A 110 -7.74 15.76 -0.33
C ALA A 110 -8.30 14.87 0.79
N TRP A 111 -7.68 13.71 1.01
CA TRP A 111 -8.06 12.83 2.11
C TRP A 111 -7.83 13.48 3.47
N ALA A 112 -6.66 14.09 3.68
CA ALA A 112 -6.32 14.76 4.95
C ALA A 112 -7.29 15.92 5.27
N ALA A 113 -7.66 16.71 4.25
CA ALA A 113 -8.63 17.78 4.40
C ALA A 113 -10.02 17.28 4.81
N ALA A 114 -10.44 16.12 4.33
CA ALA A 114 -11.75 15.55 4.64
C ALA A 114 -11.83 14.88 6.02
N HIS A 115 -10.71 14.41 6.58
CA HIS A 115 -10.71 13.59 7.81
C HIS A 115 -10.09 14.28 9.04
N GLN A 116 -9.43 15.43 8.87
CA GLN A 116 -8.87 16.24 9.97
C GLN A 116 -7.99 15.47 10.97
N VAL A 117 -7.25 14.48 10.49
CA VAL A 117 -6.36 13.66 11.33
C VAL A 117 -5.09 14.44 11.69
N ALA A 118 -4.73 14.45 12.98
CA ALA A 118 -3.50 15.09 13.45
C ALA A 118 -2.26 14.30 13.01
N HIS A 119 -1.38 14.92 12.22
CA HIS A 119 -0.13 14.31 11.76
C HIS A 119 1.02 15.33 11.67
N SER A 120 2.26 14.85 11.66
CA SER A 120 3.48 15.67 11.52
C SER A 120 3.94 15.87 10.06
N GLY A 121 3.42 15.07 9.13
CA GLY A 121 3.81 15.13 7.73
C GLY A 121 3.11 14.06 6.89
N LEU A 122 3.31 14.16 5.58
CA LEU A 122 2.75 13.25 4.59
C LEU A 122 3.89 12.49 3.89
N ARG A 123 3.84 11.16 3.96
CA ARG A 123 4.80 10.28 3.27
C ARG A 123 4.07 9.38 2.29
N ILE A 124 4.75 9.05 1.19
CA ILE A 124 4.28 8.06 0.23
C ILE A 124 5.22 6.86 0.29
N ASP A 125 4.66 5.70 0.61
CA ASP A 125 5.35 4.43 0.64
C ASP A 125 4.81 3.51 -0.47
N VAL A 126 5.58 2.50 -0.84
CA VAL A 126 5.14 1.43 -1.75
C VAL A 126 5.36 0.09 -1.06
N ILE A 127 4.32 -0.73 -0.98
CA ILE A 127 4.44 -2.13 -0.58
C ILE A 127 4.32 -3.02 -1.81
N SER A 128 5.33 -3.85 -2.06
CA SER A 128 5.28 -4.88 -3.09
C SER A 128 4.98 -6.24 -2.46
N VAL A 129 3.99 -6.94 -2.99
CA VAL A 129 3.61 -8.29 -2.57
C VAL A 129 3.80 -9.26 -3.73
N LEU A 130 4.65 -10.25 -3.54
CA LEU A 130 4.79 -11.39 -4.45
C LEU A 130 4.04 -12.59 -3.88
N LEU A 131 3.09 -13.10 -4.66
CA LEU A 131 2.29 -14.29 -4.36
C LEU A 131 2.79 -15.44 -5.25
N PRO A 132 3.84 -16.18 -4.83
CA PRO A 132 4.34 -17.30 -5.63
C PRO A 132 3.27 -18.39 -5.74
N GLN A 133 3.40 -19.25 -6.76
CA GLN A 133 2.49 -20.39 -6.95
C GLN A 133 2.58 -21.40 -5.80
N ALA A 134 3.75 -21.50 -5.16
CA ALA A 134 3.98 -22.34 -4.00
C ALA A 134 4.82 -21.57 -2.98
N GLY A 135 4.53 -21.81 -1.70
CA GLY A 135 5.19 -21.12 -0.58
C GLY A 135 4.48 -19.83 -0.16
N PRO A 136 5.04 -19.16 0.86
CA PRO A 136 4.43 -17.98 1.46
C PRO A 136 4.57 -16.72 0.58
N ALA A 137 3.72 -15.73 0.84
CA ALA A 137 3.85 -14.42 0.21
C ALA A 137 5.15 -13.73 0.64
N GLN A 138 5.73 -12.95 -0.26
CA GLN A 138 6.90 -12.14 0.02
C GLN A 138 6.52 -10.66 -0.07
N LEU A 139 6.66 -9.94 1.03
CA LEU A 139 6.35 -8.53 1.15
C LEU A 139 7.63 -7.70 1.21
N ARG A 140 7.66 -6.57 0.52
CA ARG A 140 8.72 -5.55 0.62
C ARG A 140 8.11 -4.17 0.82
N HIS A 141 8.56 -3.45 1.84
CA HIS A 141 8.10 -2.09 2.16
C HIS A 141 9.16 -1.05 1.79
N HIS A 142 8.88 -0.27 0.75
CA HIS A 142 9.71 0.84 0.31
C HIS A 142 9.17 2.14 0.90
N ARG A 143 9.93 2.74 1.82
CA ARG A 143 9.53 3.96 2.50
C ARG A 143 9.99 5.21 1.74
N GLY A 144 9.18 6.26 1.75
CA GLY A 144 9.56 7.59 1.26
C GLY A 144 9.87 7.65 -0.24
N VAL A 145 9.07 6.99 -1.07
CA VAL A 145 9.29 6.96 -2.52
C VAL A 145 9.03 8.34 -3.13
N GLY A 146 10.03 8.86 -3.85
CA GLY A 146 9.95 10.18 -4.52
C GLY A 146 10.11 11.38 -3.59
N LEU A 147 10.69 11.18 -2.41
CA LEU A 147 11.27 12.24 -1.58
C LEU A 147 12.67 12.62 -2.07
#